data_AF-A0A841KY11-F1
#
_entry.id   AF-A0A841KY11-F1
#
_cell.length_a   1.000
_cell.length_b   1.000
_cell.length_c   1.000
_cell.angle_alpha   90.00
_cell.angle_beta   90.00
_cell.angle_gamma   90.00
#
_symmetry.space_group_name_H-M   'P 1'
#
loop_
_entity.id
_entity.type
_entity.pdbx_description
1 polymer ?
#
loop_
_entity_poly.entity_id
_entity_poly.type
_entity_poly.pdbx_seq_one_letter_code
_entity_poly.pdbx_strand_id
1 'polypeptide(L)' 'MMTEFQKWQYYYGKGWASVEQLRLVVQYNKISPEEFEQITGQPYETPEE' A
#
# COMPACT_ATOMS: atom_id res chain seq x y z
N MET A 1 9.93 3.25 16.67
CA MET A 1 10.03 2.67 15.31
C MET A 1 8.71 2.87 14.62
N MET A 2 8.71 3.22 13.33
CA MET A 2 7.47 3.26 12.54
C MET A 2 7.08 1.84 12.13
N THR A 3 5.77 1.58 12.05
CA THR A 3 5.24 0.34 11.46
C THR A 3 5.38 0.36 9.93
N GLU A 4 5.24 -0.80 9.28
CA GLU A 4 5.26 -0.86 7.81
C GLU A 4 4.12 -0.02 7.21
N PHE A 5 2.91 -0.08 7.79
CA PHE A 5 1.79 0.78 7.41
C PHE A 5 2.16 2.27 7.42
N GLN A 6 2.68 2.77 8.55
CA GLN A 6 3.05 4.18 8.70
C GLN A 6 4.13 4.61 7.69
N LYS A 7 5.09 3.71 7.41
CA LYS A 7 6.17 3.96 6.46
C LYS A 7 5.63 4.10 5.03
N TRP A 8 4.77 3.18 4.60
CA TRP A 8 4.19 3.20 3.25
C TRP A 8 3.17 4.33 3.07
N GLN A 9 2.39 4.65 4.10
CA GLN A 9 1.54 5.84 4.13
C GLN A 9 2.36 7.12 3.93
N TYR A 10 3.50 7.23 4.62
CA TYR A 10 4.40 8.38 4.48
C TYR A 10 5.00 8.48 3.08
N TYR A 11 5.49 7.38 2.51
CA TYR A 11 6.07 7.37 1.17
C TYR A 11 5.06 7.75 0.09
N TYR A 12 3.83 7.23 0.20
CA TYR A 12 2.75 7.60 -0.70
C TYR A 12 2.39 9.08 -0.58
N GLY A 13 2.23 9.59 0.65
CA GLY A 13 1.95 11.01 0.89
C GLY A 13 3.06 11.97 0.44
N LYS A 14 4.30 11.47 0.27
CA LYS A 14 5.42 12.21 -0.32
C LYS A 14 5.54 12.04 -1.84
N GLY A 15 4.70 11.21 -2.47
CA GLY A 15 4.79 10.87 -3.89
C GLY A 15 5.99 9.99 -4.23
N TRP A 16 6.62 9.35 -3.24
CA TRP A 16 7.76 8.44 -3.44
C TRP A 16 7.32 7.02 -3.78
N ALA A 17 6.09 6.67 -3.44
CA ALA A 17 5.46 5.42 -3.82
C ALA A 17 4.23 5.71 -4.69
N SER A 18 4.05 4.96 -5.76
CA SER A 18 2.83 4.97 -6.56
C SER A 18 1.81 3.94 -6.05
N VAL A 19 0.57 4.05 -6.51
CA VAL A 19 -0.49 3.05 -6.23
C VAL A 19 -0.06 1.65 -6.70
N GLU A 20 0.52 1.55 -7.90
CA GLU A 20 0.99 0.27 -8.45
C GLU A 20 2.09 -0.35 -7.58
N GLN A 21 3.01 0.47 -7.06
CA GLN A 21 4.03 0.00 -6.13
C GLN A 21 3.40 -0.48 -4.82
N LEU A 22 2.42 0.22 -4.28
CA LEU A 22 1.68 -0.23 -3.09
C LEU A 22 0.95 -1.55 -3.31
N ARG A 23 0.48 -1.85 -4.53
CA ARG A 23 -0.10 -3.17 -4.83
C ARG A 23 0.92 -4.29 -4.69
N LEU A 24 2.15 -4.08 -5.16
CA LEU A 24 3.25 -5.03 -4.96
C LEU A 24 3.60 -5.20 -3.47
N VAL A 25 3.56 -4.10 -2.70
CA VAL A 25 3.81 -4.13 -1.25
C VAL A 25 2.79 -5.00 -0.51
N VAL A 26 1.52 -4.99 -0.95
CA VAL A 26 0.50 -5.93 -0.46
C VAL A 26 0.86 -7.36 -0.84
N GLN A 27 1.26 -7.63 -2.09
CA GLN A 27 1.70 -8.98 -2.53
C GLN A 27 2.89 -9.51 -1.72
N TYR A 28 3.78 -8.63 -1.27
CA TYR A 28 4.91 -8.99 -0.39
C TYR A 28 4.54 -9.07 1.10
N ASN A 29 3.24 -9.03 1.45
CA ASN A 29 2.71 -9.09 2.81
C ASN A 29 3.32 -8.03 3.75
N LYS A 30 3.65 -6.84 3.22
CA LYS A 30 4.17 -5.72 4.04
C LYS A 30 3.06 -4.85 4.60
N ILE A 31 1.95 -4.76 3.88
CA ILE A 31 0.70 -4.15 4.32
C ILE A 31 -0.46 -5.03 3.87
N SER A 32 -1.60 -4.95 4.54
CA SER A 32 -2.83 -5.66 4.15
C SER A 32 -3.57 -4.95 2.99
N PRO A 33 -4.50 -5.65 2.31
CA PRO A 33 -5.44 -5.01 1.37
C PRO A 33 -6.22 -3.84 1.98
N GLU A 34 -6.63 -3.93 3.24
CA GLU A 34 -7.33 -2.85 3.96
C GLU A 34 -6.41 -1.65 4.22
N GLU A 35 -5.15 -1.90 4.57
CA GLU A 35 -4.14 -0.87 4.75
C GLU A 35 -3.79 -0.16 3.43
N PHE A 36 -3.76 -0.89 2.31
CA PHE A 36 -3.64 -0.32 0.98
C PHE A 36 -4.79 0.65 0.67
N GLU A 37 -6.03 0.25 0.96
CA GLU A 37 -7.20 1.09 0.75
C GLU A 37 -7.15 2.35 1.63
N GLN A 38 -6.71 2.23 2.88
CA GLN A 38 -6.51 3.38 3.76
C GLN A 38 -5.44 4.36 3.25
N ILE A 39 -4.36 3.86 2.63
CA ILE A 39 -3.28 4.71 2.12
C ILE A 39 -3.68 5.40 0.80
N THR A 40 -4.30 4.66 -0.11
CA THR A 40 -4.53 5.10 -1.49
C THR A 40 -5.92 5.66 -1.73
N GLY A 41 -6.89 5.33 -0.88
CA GLY A 41 -8.31 5.58 -1.11
C GLY A 41 -8.93 4.71 -2.21
N GLN A 42 -8.22 3.68 -2.68
CA GLN A 42 -8.67 2.78 -3.73
C GLN A 42 -8.81 1.36 -3.18
N PRO A 43 -9.88 0.62 -3.54
CA PRO A 43 -9.99 -0.78 -3.15
C PRO A 43 -8.83 -1.60 -3.75
N TYR A 44 -8.31 -2.55 -2.98
CA TYR A 44 -7.31 -3.48 -3.49
C TYR A 44 -7.98 -4.58 -4.31
N GLU A 45 -8.08 -4.35 -5.61
CA GLU A 45 -8.50 -5.39 -6.56
C GLU A 45 -7.30 -6.32 -6.82
N THR A 46 -7.36 -7.55 -6.32
CA THR A 46 -6.47 -8.62 -6.79
C THR A 46 -6.74 -8.85 -8.27
N PRO A 47 -5.71 -8.88 -9.14
CA PRO A 47 -5.92 -9.39 -10.49
C PRO A 47 -6.46 -10.82 -10.37
N GLU A 48 -7.64 -11.07 -10.93
CA GLU A 48 -8.19 -12.42 -11.06
C GLU A 48 -7.14 -13.28 -11.79
N GLU A 49 -6.82 -14.45 -11.21
CA GLU A 49 -5.78 -15.39 -11.68
C GLU A 49 -5.94 -15.83 -13.15
#